data_AF-C6TNM0-F1
#
_entry.id   AF-C6TNM0-F1
#
_cell.length_a   1.000
_cell.length_b   1.000
_cell.length_c   1.000
_cell.angle_alpha   90.00
_cell.angle_beta   90.00
_cell.angle_gamma   90.00
#
_symmetry.space_group_name_H-M   'P 1'
#
loop_
_entity.id
_entity.type
_entity.pdbx_description
1 polymer ?
#
loop_
_entity_poly.entity_id
_entity_poly.type
_entity_poly.pdbx_seq_one_letter_code
_entity_poly.pdbx_strand_id
1 'polypeptide(L)'
;MELNFKYQLSLFCVTLLLPALCTSQDSFTCSRATYYGSPDCYGNPRGACGFGEYGKTVNDGSVAGVSWLWKNGSGCGACYQVRCKIPQFCDENGAYVVVTDYGEGDRTDFIMSPRAYSRLGRNADASAELFKYGVMDVEYRRVPCRYGGYNLLVKVHEHSRNPHYLAIVILYLGGTYDVTAVE
;
A
#
# COMPACT_ATOMS: atom_id res chain seq x y z
N MET A 1 51.30 17.72 -0.24
CA MET A 1 50.94 16.32 0.07
C MET A 1 49.99 15.88 -1.03
N GLU A 2 50.54 15.40 -2.15
CA GLU A 2 49.75 15.07 -3.33
C GLU A 2 49.12 13.69 -3.12
N LEU A 3 47.78 13.64 -3.09
CA LEU A 3 47.09 12.36 -3.08
C LEU A 3 47.34 11.66 -4.42
N ASN A 4 47.91 10.45 -4.36
CA ASN A 4 48.24 9.62 -5.53
C ASN A 4 47.02 9.48 -6.46
N PHE A 5 47.23 9.61 -7.77
CA PHE A 5 46.18 9.55 -8.80
C PHE A 5 45.29 8.28 -8.68
N LYS A 6 45.86 7.16 -8.21
CA LYS A 6 45.11 5.93 -7.91
C LYS A 6 44.08 6.11 -6.78
N TYR A 7 44.41 6.87 -5.73
CA TYR A 7 43.47 7.17 -4.64
C TYR A 7 42.38 8.13 -5.11
N GLN A 8 42.68 9.07 -6.00
CA GLN A 8 41.67 9.97 -6.57
C GLN A 8 40.67 9.22 -7.47
N LEU A 9 41.13 8.31 -8.33
CA LEU A 9 40.22 7.44 -9.11
C LEU A 9 39.39 6.52 -8.20
N SER A 10 40.01 5.96 -7.15
CA SER A 10 39.30 5.11 -6.20
C SER A 10 38.22 5.86 -5.43
N LEU A 11 38.51 7.08 -4.97
CA LEU A 11 37.55 7.93 -4.26
C LEU A 11 36.39 8.32 -5.19
N PHE A 12 36.70 8.68 -6.44
CA PHE A 12 35.70 9.03 -7.45
C PHE A 12 34.76 7.86 -7.79
N CYS A 13 35.32 6.65 -8.00
CA CYS A 13 34.52 5.43 -8.21
C CYS A 13 33.62 5.12 -7.01
N VAL A 14 34.13 5.23 -5.78
CA VAL A 14 33.33 5.01 -4.56
C VAL A 14 32.19 6.03 -4.46
N THR A 15 32.45 7.32 -4.71
CA THR A 15 31.41 8.35 -4.69
C THR A 15 30.37 8.22 -5.80
N LEU A 16 30.72 7.67 -6.96
CA LEU A 16 29.78 7.42 -8.07
C LEU A 16 28.99 6.11 -7.92
N LEU A 17 29.57 5.09 -7.29
CA LEU A 17 28.93 3.78 -7.11
C LEU A 17 28.06 3.71 -5.84
N LEU A 18 28.32 4.52 -4.82
CA LEU A 18 27.46 4.60 -3.63
C LEU A 18 25.99 4.99 -3.91
N PRO A 19 25.68 6.01 -4.74
CA PRO A 19 24.28 6.35 -5.02
C PRO A 19 23.55 5.27 -5.84
N ALA A 20 24.27 4.42 -6.60
CA ALA A 20 23.66 3.31 -7.33
C ALA A 20 23.17 2.17 -6.41
N LEU A 21 23.76 2.03 -5.22
CA LEU A 21 23.31 1.08 -4.20
C LEU A 21 22.08 1.60 -3.44
N CYS A 22 21.87 2.91 -3.39
CA CYS A 22 20.74 3.53 -2.68
C CYS A 22 19.42 3.57 -3.48
N THR A 23 19.40 3.11 -4.74
CA THR A 23 18.17 3.09 -5.58
C THR A 23 17.47 1.72 -5.63
N SER A 24 17.87 0.73 -4.80
CA SER A 24 17.29 -0.63 -4.84
C SER A 24 16.13 -0.84 -3.85
N GLN A 25 15.14 0.06 -3.81
CA GLN A 25 13.83 -0.24 -3.19
C GLN A 25 12.77 -0.68 -4.20
N ASP A 26 13.19 -1.05 -5.42
CA ASP A 26 12.27 -1.38 -6.51
C ASP A 26 12.00 -2.88 -6.69
N SER A 27 12.55 -3.72 -5.80
CA SER A 27 12.29 -5.17 -5.81
C SER A 27 10.93 -5.49 -5.20
N PHE A 28 10.19 -6.39 -5.84
CA PHE A 28 8.97 -6.94 -5.28
C PHE A 28 9.27 -7.95 -4.15
N THR A 29 8.44 -7.94 -3.12
CA THR A 29 8.42 -8.90 -2.02
C THR A 29 7.33 -9.94 -2.29
N CYS A 30 7.66 -11.23 -2.18
CA CYS A 30 6.68 -12.31 -2.32
C CYS A 30 5.79 -12.42 -1.08
N SER A 31 4.50 -12.65 -1.28
CA SER A 31 3.53 -12.88 -0.22
C SER A 31 2.28 -13.59 -0.77
N ARG A 32 1.18 -13.56 -0.01
CA ARG A 32 -0.13 -14.03 -0.45
C ARG A 32 -1.17 -12.94 -0.26
N ALA A 33 -2.20 -13.01 -1.09
CA ALA A 33 -3.38 -12.17 -0.98
C ALA A 33 -4.64 -13.03 -0.95
N THR A 34 -5.64 -12.54 -0.23
CA THR A 34 -7.02 -13.03 -0.23
C THR A 34 -7.96 -11.83 -0.36
N TYR A 35 -9.27 -12.07 -0.34
CA TYR A 35 -10.28 -11.03 -0.31
C TYR A 35 -11.34 -11.29 0.76
N TYR A 36 -12.01 -10.23 1.19
CA TYR A 36 -13.19 -10.32 2.06
C TYR A 36 -14.47 -9.99 1.27
N GLY A 37 -15.63 -10.41 1.78
CA GLY A 37 -16.92 -10.09 1.16
C GLY A 37 -17.36 -8.65 1.47
N SER A 38 -17.81 -7.92 0.45
CA SER A 38 -18.36 -6.56 0.59
C SER A 38 -19.59 -6.38 -0.31
N PRO A 39 -20.75 -5.90 0.19
CA PRO A 39 -21.98 -5.79 -0.59
C PRO A 39 -21.87 -4.95 -1.85
N ASP A 40 -21.01 -3.92 -1.85
CA ASP A 40 -20.78 -3.00 -2.95
C ASP A 40 -19.35 -3.10 -3.53
N CYS A 41 -18.65 -4.19 -3.18
CA CYS A 41 -17.29 -4.50 -3.61
C CYS A 41 -16.21 -3.52 -3.12
N TYR A 42 -16.55 -2.56 -2.25
CA TYR A 42 -15.64 -1.53 -1.73
C TYR A 42 -14.99 -1.89 -0.38
N GLY A 43 -14.23 -0.95 0.15
CA GLY A 43 -13.58 -0.99 1.46
C GLY A 43 -14.54 -1.22 2.64
N ASN A 44 -14.02 -1.67 3.78
CA ASN A 44 -14.75 -1.68 5.04
C ASN A 44 -14.68 -0.29 5.70
N PRO A 45 -15.82 0.39 5.98
CA PRO A 45 -15.79 1.69 6.64
C PRO A 45 -15.33 1.62 8.10
N ARG A 46 -15.28 0.43 8.70
CA ARG A 46 -14.87 0.19 10.09
C ARG A 46 -13.45 -0.38 10.22
N GLY A 47 -12.60 -0.15 9.22
CA GLY A 47 -11.21 -0.62 9.28
C GLY A 47 -10.40 0.04 10.40
N ALA A 48 -9.35 -0.64 10.84
CA ALA A 48 -8.46 -0.25 11.93
C ALA A 48 -7.79 1.13 11.73
N CYS A 49 -7.73 1.65 10.51
CA CYS A 49 -7.21 2.99 10.22
C CYS A 49 -8.19 4.13 10.56
N GLY A 50 -9.44 3.85 10.91
CA GLY A 50 -10.39 4.86 11.38
C GLY A 50 -10.85 5.86 10.30
N PHE A 51 -10.64 5.55 9.02
CA PHE A 51 -11.02 6.44 7.91
C PHE A 51 -12.54 6.57 7.69
N GLY A 52 -13.35 5.66 8.26
CA GLY A 52 -14.80 5.69 8.07
C GLY A 52 -15.19 5.47 6.60
N GLU A 53 -16.28 6.10 6.17
CA GLU A 53 -16.76 6.06 4.79
C GLU A 53 -15.74 6.57 3.74
N TYR A 54 -14.78 7.40 4.13
CA TYR A 54 -13.70 7.82 3.23
C TYR A 54 -12.77 6.65 2.90
N GLY A 55 -12.45 5.81 3.89
CA GLY A 55 -11.61 4.61 3.70
C GLY A 55 -12.28 3.55 2.86
N LYS A 56 -13.61 3.52 2.83
CA LYS A 56 -14.38 2.62 1.97
C LYS A 56 -14.14 2.90 0.48
N THR A 57 -14.06 4.18 0.11
CA THR A 57 -14.09 4.62 -1.30
C THR A 57 -12.77 5.20 -1.79
N VAL A 58 -11.78 5.41 -0.92
CA VAL A 58 -10.45 5.86 -1.32
C VAL A 58 -9.87 4.95 -2.42
N ASN A 59 -9.22 5.55 -3.42
CA ASN A 59 -8.69 4.84 -4.58
C ASN A 59 -9.76 4.02 -5.33
N ASP A 60 -10.96 4.59 -5.47
CA ASP A 60 -12.14 3.93 -6.03
C ASP A 60 -12.44 2.60 -5.30
N GLY A 61 -12.26 2.60 -3.98
CA GLY A 61 -12.39 1.46 -3.09
C GLY A 61 -11.48 0.27 -3.40
N SER A 62 -10.40 0.47 -4.18
CA SER A 62 -9.30 -0.48 -4.31
C SER A 62 -8.39 -0.36 -3.08
N VAL A 63 -8.82 -1.03 -2.02
CA VAL A 63 -8.18 -0.99 -0.69
C VAL A 63 -7.89 -2.38 -0.15
N ALA A 64 -7.06 -2.45 0.89
CA ALA A 64 -6.74 -3.68 1.59
C ALA A 64 -6.56 -3.47 3.09
N GLY A 65 -6.93 -4.49 3.86
CA GLY A 65 -6.35 -4.74 5.16
C GLY A 65 -5.00 -5.43 5.01
N VAL A 66 -4.05 -5.10 5.87
CA VAL A 66 -2.70 -5.69 5.82
C VAL A 66 -2.24 -6.20 7.18
N SER A 67 -1.33 -7.17 7.16
CA SER A 67 -0.74 -7.76 8.37
C SER A 67 0.40 -6.87 8.90
N TRP A 68 1.65 -7.31 8.81
CA TRP A 68 2.82 -6.59 9.35
C TRP A 68 3.04 -5.20 8.73
N LEU A 69 2.53 -4.97 7.52
CA LEU A 69 2.59 -3.66 6.84
C LEU A 69 1.73 -2.58 7.53
N TRP A 70 0.82 -2.96 8.43
CA TRP A 70 -0.02 -2.01 9.18
C TRP A 70 0.81 -1.20 10.19
N LYS A 71 1.91 -1.79 10.70
CA LYS A 71 2.90 -1.13 11.58
C LYS A 71 2.26 -0.35 12.73
N ASN A 72 1.35 -0.99 13.46
CA ASN A 72 0.63 -0.37 14.57
C ASN A 72 -0.08 0.95 14.19
N GLY A 73 -0.61 1.03 12.98
CA GLY A 73 -1.32 2.19 12.46
C GLY A 73 -0.48 3.15 11.63
N SER A 74 0.86 3.15 11.76
CA SER A 74 1.73 4.03 10.95
C SER A 74 1.71 3.70 9.45
N GLY A 75 1.32 2.47 9.09
CA GLY A 75 1.10 2.06 7.70
C GLY A 75 -0.26 2.46 7.12
N CYS A 76 -1.14 3.09 7.89
CA CYS A 76 -2.43 3.54 7.38
C CYS A 76 -2.27 4.60 6.27
N GLY A 77 -3.01 4.42 5.18
CA GLY A 77 -2.92 5.29 4.00
C GLY A 77 -1.76 4.97 3.05
N ALA A 78 -0.91 3.99 3.39
CA ALA A 78 0.15 3.49 2.52
C ALA A 78 -0.38 2.92 1.20
N CYS A 79 0.37 3.08 0.11
CA CYS A 79 0.04 2.51 -1.19
C CYS A 79 1.01 1.41 -1.62
N TYR A 80 0.46 0.31 -2.13
CA TYR A 80 1.22 -0.80 -2.66
C TYR A 80 0.75 -1.18 -4.06
N GLN A 81 1.69 -1.53 -4.92
CA GLN A 81 1.40 -2.30 -6.12
C GLN A 81 1.48 -3.78 -5.77
N VAL A 82 0.42 -4.53 -6.08
CA VAL A 82 0.30 -5.96 -5.81
C VAL A 82 0.03 -6.68 -7.13
N ARG A 83 0.84 -7.68 -7.46
CA ARG A 83 0.75 -8.45 -8.70
C ARG A 83 0.56 -9.92 -8.36
N CYS A 84 -0.37 -10.60 -9.03
CA CYS A 84 -0.51 -12.04 -8.87
C CYS A 84 0.49 -12.79 -9.75
N LYS A 85 0.71 -14.07 -9.43
CA LYS A 85 1.76 -14.90 -10.07
C LYS A 85 1.23 -16.01 -10.98
N ILE A 86 0.00 -15.87 -11.47
CA ILE A 86 -0.69 -16.83 -12.35
C ILE A 86 -0.77 -16.23 -13.77
N PRO A 87 0.22 -16.47 -14.66
CA PRO A 87 0.39 -15.69 -15.89
C PRO A 87 -0.81 -15.69 -16.83
N GLN A 88 -1.61 -16.77 -16.81
CA GLN A 88 -2.81 -16.87 -17.64
C GLN A 88 -3.98 -16.00 -17.14
N PHE A 89 -3.91 -15.40 -15.95
CA PHE A 89 -4.99 -14.56 -15.42
C PHE A 89 -4.51 -13.19 -15.00
N CYS A 90 -3.25 -13.06 -14.60
CA CYS A 90 -2.75 -11.82 -14.01
C CYS A 90 -2.63 -10.67 -15.00
N ASP A 91 -3.09 -9.50 -14.55
CA ASP A 91 -2.72 -8.23 -15.15
C ASP A 91 -1.22 -7.98 -14.90
N GLU A 92 -0.54 -7.40 -15.89
CA GLU A 92 0.90 -7.15 -15.80
C GLU A 92 1.24 -6.13 -14.70
N ASN A 93 0.40 -5.10 -14.53
CA ASN A 93 0.57 -4.08 -13.51
C ASN A 93 -0.04 -4.50 -12.17
N GLY A 94 -1.05 -5.37 -12.21
CA GLY A 94 -1.78 -5.81 -11.03
C GLY A 94 -2.59 -4.67 -10.39
N ALA A 95 -2.88 -4.81 -9.10
CA ALA A 95 -3.70 -3.87 -8.35
C ALA A 95 -2.85 -2.85 -7.60
N TYR A 96 -3.25 -1.58 -7.67
CA TYR A 96 -2.76 -0.55 -6.76
C TYR A 96 -3.76 -0.42 -5.61
N VAL A 97 -3.30 -0.61 -4.38
CA VAL A 97 -4.15 -0.63 -3.19
C VAL A 97 -3.71 0.39 -2.15
N VAL A 98 -4.69 0.93 -1.42
CA VAL A 98 -4.47 1.75 -0.22
C VAL A 98 -4.72 0.91 1.03
N VAL A 99 -3.84 1.02 2.01
CA VAL A 99 -4.01 0.38 3.32
C VAL A 99 -5.06 1.14 4.14
N THR A 100 -6.15 0.47 4.46
CA THR A 100 -7.27 1.06 5.22
C THR A 100 -7.67 0.25 6.44
N ASP A 101 -7.07 -0.93 6.63
CA ASP A 101 -7.42 -1.85 7.70
C ASP A 101 -6.21 -2.68 8.14
N TYR A 102 -6.35 -3.37 9.27
CA TYR A 102 -5.48 -4.44 9.71
C TYR A 102 -6.16 -5.78 9.41
N GLY A 103 -5.39 -6.76 8.95
CA GLY A 103 -5.91 -8.09 8.70
C GLY A 103 -4.81 -9.14 8.70
N GLU A 104 -5.09 -10.30 9.26
CA GLU A 104 -4.12 -11.39 9.39
C GLU A 104 -4.71 -12.72 8.88
N GLY A 105 -3.90 -13.49 8.18
CA GLY A 105 -4.22 -14.83 7.70
C GLY A 105 -2.95 -15.65 7.50
N ASP A 106 -3.05 -16.94 7.16
CA ASP A 106 -1.89 -17.81 6.94
C ASP A 106 -0.96 -17.26 5.85
N ARG A 107 0.16 -16.65 6.28
CA ARG A 107 1.20 -16.08 5.41
C ARG A 107 0.62 -15.13 4.35
N THR A 108 -0.41 -14.37 4.72
CA THR A 108 -1.17 -13.50 3.83
C THR A 108 -1.04 -12.06 4.30
N ASP A 109 -0.31 -11.24 3.53
CA ASP A 109 -0.11 -9.84 3.88
C ASP A 109 -1.25 -8.93 3.43
N PHE A 110 -2.06 -9.37 2.45
CA PHE A 110 -3.12 -8.55 1.86
C PHE A 110 -4.47 -9.26 1.96
N ILE A 111 -5.41 -8.64 2.68
CA ILE A 111 -6.84 -8.98 2.64
C ILE A 111 -7.53 -7.85 1.87
N MET A 112 -7.75 -8.08 0.59
CA MET A 112 -8.16 -7.06 -0.37
C MET A 112 -9.68 -6.90 -0.41
N SER A 113 -10.15 -5.69 -0.71
CA SER A 113 -11.53 -5.49 -1.16
C SER A 113 -11.80 -6.29 -2.44
N PRO A 114 -13.05 -6.72 -2.72
CA PRO A 114 -13.38 -7.41 -3.97
C PRO A 114 -12.94 -6.63 -5.21
N ARG A 115 -13.07 -5.30 -5.20
CA ARG A 115 -12.62 -4.45 -6.31
C ARG A 115 -11.11 -4.44 -6.48
N ALA A 116 -10.34 -4.42 -5.40
CA ALA A 116 -8.88 -4.51 -5.49
C ALA A 116 -8.44 -5.90 -5.98
N TYR A 117 -9.07 -6.96 -5.47
CA TYR A 117 -8.75 -8.34 -5.87
C TYR A 117 -9.10 -8.60 -7.35
N SER A 118 -10.20 -8.04 -7.85
CA SER A 118 -10.57 -8.19 -9.27
C SER A 118 -9.56 -7.52 -10.20
N ARG A 119 -8.94 -6.40 -9.80
CA ARG A 119 -7.89 -5.69 -10.57
C ARG A 119 -6.58 -6.47 -10.69
N LEU A 120 -6.42 -7.58 -9.97
CA LEU A 120 -5.30 -8.51 -10.22
C LEU A 120 -5.48 -9.26 -11.54
N GLY A 121 -6.71 -9.41 -12.03
CA GLY A 121 -7.03 -10.07 -13.29
C GLY A 121 -6.89 -9.13 -14.49
N ARG A 122 -6.34 -9.64 -15.59
CA ARG A 122 -6.16 -8.89 -16.86
C ARG A 122 -7.47 -8.51 -17.56
N ASN A 123 -8.57 -9.15 -17.19
CA ASN A 123 -9.93 -8.88 -17.65
C ASN A 123 -10.95 -9.53 -16.71
N ALA A 124 -12.24 -9.27 -16.92
CA ALA A 124 -13.31 -9.75 -16.04
C ALA A 124 -13.37 -11.29 -15.91
N ASP A 125 -13.17 -12.04 -16.99
CA ASP A 125 -13.18 -13.50 -16.97
C ASP A 125 -11.99 -14.03 -16.16
N ALA A 126 -10.80 -13.46 -16.36
CA ALA A 126 -9.62 -13.79 -15.57
C ALA A 126 -9.81 -13.44 -14.09
N SER A 127 -10.42 -12.29 -13.77
CA SER A 127 -10.77 -11.94 -12.39
C SER A 127 -11.70 -12.99 -11.77
N ALA A 128 -12.71 -13.44 -12.52
CA ALA A 128 -13.63 -14.49 -12.06
C ALA A 128 -12.91 -15.82 -11.78
N GLU A 129 -11.94 -16.21 -12.60
CA GLU A 129 -11.08 -17.36 -12.31
C GLU A 129 -10.22 -17.14 -11.05
N LEU A 130 -9.61 -15.96 -10.89
CA LEU A 130 -8.82 -15.62 -9.70
C LEU A 130 -9.63 -15.67 -8.40
N PHE A 131 -10.91 -15.27 -8.43
CA PHE A 131 -11.80 -15.37 -7.27
C PHE A 131 -11.99 -16.81 -6.79
N LYS A 132 -11.98 -17.80 -7.70
CA LYS A 132 -12.12 -19.22 -7.34
C LYS A 132 -10.94 -19.76 -6.55
N TYR A 133 -9.76 -19.15 -6.67
CA TYR A 133 -8.58 -19.54 -5.88
C TYR A 133 -8.72 -19.15 -4.41
N GLY A 134 -9.49 -18.11 -4.08
CA GLY A 134 -9.64 -17.58 -2.72
C GLY A 134 -8.36 -16.89 -2.21
N VAL A 135 -7.32 -17.66 -1.98
CA VAL A 135 -5.99 -17.20 -1.55
C VAL A 135 -4.96 -17.55 -2.62
N MET A 136 -4.16 -16.58 -3.06
CA MET A 136 -3.15 -16.79 -4.09
C MET A 136 -1.82 -16.12 -3.77
N ASP A 137 -0.75 -16.64 -4.38
CA ASP A 137 0.58 -16.04 -4.30
C ASP A 137 0.60 -14.73 -5.09
N VAL A 138 1.16 -13.71 -4.46
CA VAL A 138 1.36 -12.38 -5.01
C VAL A 138 2.79 -11.93 -4.78
N GLU A 139 3.15 -10.86 -5.47
CA GLU A 139 4.33 -10.08 -5.18
C GLU A 139 3.91 -8.61 -5.05
N TYR A 140 4.52 -7.87 -4.14
CA TYR A 140 4.16 -6.47 -3.94
C TYR A 140 5.36 -5.57 -3.70
N ARG A 141 5.19 -4.28 -3.92
CA ARG A 141 6.15 -3.24 -3.54
C ARG A 141 5.44 -1.98 -3.09
N ARG A 142 6.10 -1.20 -2.23
CA ARG A 142 5.61 0.13 -1.82
C ARG A 142 5.67 1.07 -3.02
N VAL A 143 4.65 1.89 -3.22
CA VAL A 143 4.59 2.89 -4.29
C VAL A 143 4.09 4.24 -3.76
N PRO A 144 4.39 5.36 -4.44
CA PRO A 144 3.81 6.64 -4.08
C PRO A 144 2.28 6.63 -4.24
N CYS A 145 1.57 7.08 -3.20
CA CYS A 145 0.14 7.34 -3.30
C CYS A 145 -0.15 8.53 -4.21
N ARG A 146 -1.15 8.37 -5.08
CA ARG A 146 -1.60 9.41 -6.01
C ARG A 146 -3.10 9.62 -5.87
N TYR A 147 -3.49 10.78 -5.36
CA TYR A 147 -4.89 11.16 -5.18
C TYR A 147 -5.22 12.34 -6.11
N GLY A 148 -5.35 12.07 -7.40
CA GLY A 148 -5.63 13.12 -8.39
C GLY A 148 -6.92 13.88 -8.06
N GLY A 149 -6.83 15.21 -7.97
CA GLY A 149 -7.96 16.07 -7.63
C GLY A 149 -8.30 16.16 -6.13
N TYR A 150 -7.56 15.48 -5.26
CA TYR A 150 -7.72 15.57 -3.81
C TYR A 150 -6.54 16.29 -3.17
N ASN A 151 -6.83 17.12 -2.17
CA ASN A 151 -5.82 17.66 -1.26
C ASN A 151 -5.72 16.79 -0.01
N LEU A 152 -4.61 16.94 0.73
CA LEU A 152 -4.49 16.42 2.09
C LEU A 152 -5.71 16.84 2.92
N LEU A 153 -6.35 15.88 3.58
CA LEU A 153 -7.53 16.12 4.39
C LEU A 153 -7.22 15.80 5.86
N VAL A 154 -7.55 16.72 6.75
CA VAL A 154 -7.50 16.51 8.20
C VAL A 154 -8.93 16.55 8.73
N LYS A 155 -9.41 15.42 9.24
CA LYS A 155 -10.75 15.26 9.78
C LYS A 155 -10.69 15.19 11.30
N VAL A 156 -11.53 15.97 11.98
CA VAL A 156 -11.75 15.79 13.43
C VAL A 156 -12.52 14.49 13.65
N HIS A 157 -11.94 13.60 14.47
CA HIS A 157 -12.55 12.31 14.77
C HIS A 157 -13.83 12.48 15.59
N GLU A 158 -14.81 11.61 15.40
CA GLU A 158 -16.13 11.72 16.06
C GLU A 158 -16.09 11.54 17.58
N HIS A 159 -14.98 11.00 18.10
CA HIS A 159 -14.71 10.84 19.53
C HIS A 159 -14.07 12.08 20.17
N SER A 160 -13.76 13.13 19.40
CA SER A 160 -13.26 14.42 19.89
C SER A 160 -14.37 15.27 20.53
N ARG A 161 -15.22 14.65 21.37
CA ARG A 161 -16.38 15.29 22.02
C ARG A 161 -16.03 15.93 23.36
N ASN A 162 -14.96 15.46 24.00
CA ASN A 162 -14.47 16.06 25.24
C ASN A 162 -13.67 17.32 24.90
N PRO A 163 -13.98 18.48 25.50
CA PRO A 163 -13.28 19.75 25.21
C PRO A 163 -11.77 19.73 25.52
N HIS A 164 -11.29 18.75 26.28
CA HIS A 164 -9.87 18.55 26.60
C HIS A 164 -9.21 17.43 25.77
N TYR A 165 -9.88 16.90 24.74
CA TYR A 165 -9.36 15.82 23.91
C TYR A 165 -9.60 16.10 22.43
N LEU A 166 -8.52 16.09 21.66
CA LEU A 166 -8.56 16.19 20.21
C LEU A 166 -7.97 14.92 19.61
N ALA A 167 -8.77 14.24 18.79
CA ALA A 167 -8.33 13.22 17.86
C ALA A 167 -8.62 13.67 16.43
N ILE A 168 -7.66 13.43 15.54
CA ILE A 168 -7.77 13.74 14.12
C ILE A 168 -7.37 12.54 13.28
N VAL A 169 -7.87 12.51 12.05
CA VAL A 169 -7.57 11.50 11.05
C VAL A 169 -7.05 12.21 9.81
N ILE A 170 -5.90 11.77 9.31
CA ILE A 170 -5.24 12.32 8.12
C ILE A 170 -5.54 11.40 6.94
N LEU A 171 -6.08 11.96 5.86
CA LEU A 171 -6.43 11.24 4.63
C LEU A 171 -5.83 11.92 3.41
N TYR A 172 -5.70 11.15 2.32
CA TYR A 172 -5.17 11.61 1.03
C TYR A 172 -3.74 12.18 1.09
N LEU A 173 -2.92 11.66 2.01
CA LEU A 173 -1.49 11.97 2.03
C LEU A 173 -0.80 11.32 0.82
N GLY A 174 -0.40 12.15 -0.14
CA GLY A 174 0.34 11.70 -1.31
C GLY A 174 1.79 11.32 -1.00
N GLY A 175 2.42 10.59 -1.92
CA GLY A 175 3.83 10.18 -1.79
C GLY A 175 4.02 8.82 -1.12
N THR A 176 5.25 8.51 -0.73
CA THR A 176 5.65 7.15 -0.30
C THR A 176 5.83 7.03 1.22
N TYR A 177 5.83 8.14 1.95
CA TYR A 177 6.24 8.20 3.35
C TYR A 177 5.07 7.96 4.32
N ASP A 178 5.39 7.36 5.46
CA ASP A 178 4.45 7.17 6.57
C ASP A 178 4.42 8.46 7.44
N VAL A 179 3.30 8.73 8.11
CA VAL A 179 3.21 9.85 9.08
C VAL A 179 3.84 9.42 10.39
N THR A 180 4.91 10.10 10.81
CA THR A 180 5.66 9.76 12.03
C THR A 180 5.45 10.75 13.18
N ALA A 181 4.92 11.94 12.89
CA ALA A 181 4.64 12.97 13.89
C ALA A 181 3.48 13.86 13.44
N VAL A 182 2.69 14.33 14.40
CA VAL A 182 1.65 15.33 14.24
C VAL A 182 1.71 16.20 15.50
N GLU A 183 1.85 17.51 15.33
CA GLU A 183 2.09 18.49 16.40
C GLU A 183 1.07 19.62 16.35
#